data_AF-A0A1I1JIS0-F1
#
_entry.id   AF-A0A1I1JIS0-F1
#
_cell.length_a   1.000
_cell.length_b   1.000
_cell.length_c   1.000
_cell.angle_alpha   90.00
_cell.angle_beta   90.00
_cell.angle_gamma   90.00
#
_symmetry.space_group_name_H-M   'P 1'
#
loop_
_entity.id
_entity.type
_entity.pdbx_description
1 polymer ?
#
loop_
_entity_poly.entity_id
_entity_poly.type
_entity_poly.pdbx_seq_one_letter_code
_entity_poly.pdbx_strand_id
1 'polypeptide(L)'
;MNIKKKFTSFVLTFAIVLSFGQPLSVQAATSDLNSVTTSANSAPNPGIPENKPNVLNVISQYKTQSGNNIENSKVNITSTIGWKNKNGDWYYYKSDNTRASGWIKPDSNWYYLKDDGKMATGWLSYKGTWYYLDKSGSMIKGWKQLNNIWYFLNDSGAMITGLNQIDNKTYMFYNSGAMANGWMQLSNHWYYFNSNGSMTTGWIVDNGVSYYLYDTGAMAKGWINLSGTWYYLKESGAMSTGLVNSGSDSYYLDPSTGKLLTNTTIDGYKIGSDGKKLASVDSNGNSSNSSVNSSVANSNSSPTTSSKFKGIDISHYNGDIDFKKVKASGIDLVYIKATEGTTYVDNYLGINYNGAKSAGLKTGFYHFLVGTSSPETQADNFYNNIKDKQSDLKPVLDVETTGFDVMDYTLRFIEEFKKISNMDICIYTYSDFISNLDNRLAKYTLWEANWYKSSSNLPSNNVWSLRAGHQYTDQGTINGINSYVDLDEFTQDIFR
;
A
#
# COMPACT_ATOMS: atom_id res chain seq x y z
N MET A 1 34.29 8.86 -59.10
CA MET A 1 34.14 7.41 -58.84
C MET A 1 32.76 7.20 -58.23
N ASN A 2 31.81 6.78 -59.08
CA ASN A 2 30.39 6.60 -58.77
C ASN A 2 30.17 5.21 -58.14
N ILE A 3 29.53 5.12 -56.97
CA ILE A 3 28.83 3.90 -56.56
C ILE A 3 27.48 4.29 -55.97
N LYS A 4 26.43 4.06 -56.78
CA LYS A 4 25.02 4.02 -56.39
C LYS A 4 24.78 2.79 -55.50
N LYS A 5 24.01 2.94 -54.41
CA LYS A 5 23.25 1.82 -53.81
C LYS A 5 21.81 2.24 -53.58
N LYS A 6 20.93 1.31 -53.96
CA LYS A 6 19.50 1.39 -54.21
C LYS A 6 18.70 1.48 -52.90
N PHE A 7 17.67 2.31 -52.89
CA PHE A 7 16.52 2.21 -51.98
C PHE A 7 15.48 1.29 -52.62
N THR A 8 15.00 0.29 -51.88
CA THR A 8 13.85 -0.53 -52.26
C THR A 8 12.76 -0.29 -51.24
N SER A 9 11.65 0.31 -51.68
CA SER A 9 10.43 0.55 -50.91
C SER A 9 9.54 -0.70 -50.96
N PHE A 10 8.96 -1.09 -49.84
CA PHE A 10 7.98 -2.17 -49.74
C PHE A 10 6.61 -1.53 -49.47
N VAL A 11 5.71 -1.59 -50.46
CA VAL A 11 4.30 -1.21 -50.34
C VAL A 11 3.51 -2.52 -50.27
N LEU A 12 2.77 -2.72 -49.18
CA LEU A 12 1.89 -3.88 -49.00
C LEU A 12 0.43 -3.40 -49.10
N THR A 13 -0.22 -3.74 -50.20
CA THR A 13 -1.65 -3.55 -50.46
C THR A 13 -2.35 -4.88 -50.23
N PHE A 14 -3.40 -4.93 -49.40
CA PHE A 14 -4.30 -6.09 -49.33
C PHE A 14 -5.73 -5.65 -49.67
N ALA A 15 -6.33 -6.36 -50.62
CA ALA A 15 -7.64 -6.12 -51.18
C ALA A 15 -8.74 -6.83 -50.37
N ILE A 16 -9.89 -6.18 -50.29
CA ILE A 16 -11.15 -6.66 -49.71
C ILE A 16 -11.88 -7.47 -50.78
N VAL A 17 -12.36 -8.66 -50.44
CA VAL A 17 -13.33 -9.42 -51.25
C VAL A 17 -14.59 -9.67 -50.41
N LEU A 18 -15.70 -9.11 -50.88
CA LEU A 18 -17.07 -9.36 -50.43
C LEU A 18 -17.65 -10.50 -51.27
N SER A 19 -18.36 -11.45 -50.65
CA SER A 19 -19.34 -12.28 -51.36
C SER A 19 -20.63 -12.40 -50.56
N PHE A 20 -21.73 -12.06 -51.22
CA PHE A 20 -23.11 -12.16 -50.73
C PHE A 20 -23.67 -13.58 -50.94
N GLY A 21 -24.44 -14.07 -49.95
CA GLY A 21 -25.35 -15.21 -50.09
C GLY A 21 -26.67 -14.90 -49.38
N GLN A 22 -27.78 -15.02 -50.11
CA GLN A 22 -29.16 -14.71 -49.72
C GLN A 22 -29.82 -15.82 -48.85
N PRO A 23 -30.95 -15.55 -48.16
CA PRO A 23 -31.52 -16.44 -47.15
C PRO A 23 -32.54 -17.43 -47.72
N LEU A 24 -32.69 -18.58 -47.07
CA LEU A 24 -33.81 -19.52 -47.25
C LEU A 24 -34.70 -19.49 -46.01
N SER A 25 -35.98 -19.21 -46.21
CA SER A 25 -37.05 -19.33 -45.23
C SER A 25 -37.59 -20.76 -45.19
N VAL A 26 -37.74 -21.35 -44.00
CA VAL A 26 -38.67 -22.46 -43.76
C VAL A 26 -39.37 -22.26 -42.42
N GLN A 27 -40.70 -22.35 -42.46
CA GLN A 27 -41.64 -22.19 -41.36
C GLN A 27 -41.76 -23.47 -40.51
N ALA A 28 -42.16 -23.26 -39.27
CA ALA A 28 -42.20 -24.16 -38.11
C ALA A 28 -42.75 -25.58 -38.31
N ALA A 29 -42.22 -26.52 -37.51
CA ALA A 29 -42.98 -27.60 -36.89
C ALA A 29 -42.40 -27.91 -35.50
N THR A 30 -43.28 -27.96 -34.51
CA THR A 30 -43.05 -28.25 -33.09
C THR A 30 -42.79 -29.73 -32.85
N SER A 31 -41.83 -30.06 -31.99
CA SER A 31 -41.89 -31.27 -31.16
C SER A 31 -40.92 -31.14 -29.98
N ASP A 32 -41.48 -31.25 -28.78
CA ASP A 32 -40.78 -31.30 -27.51
C ASP A 32 -39.64 -32.33 -27.52
N LEU A 33 -38.44 -31.86 -27.23
CA LEU A 33 -37.29 -32.71 -26.94
C LEU A 33 -36.61 -32.14 -25.69
N ASN A 34 -36.79 -32.85 -24.58
CA ASN A 34 -35.99 -32.73 -23.37
C ASN A 34 -34.51 -32.89 -23.74
N SER A 35 -33.80 -31.79 -23.99
CA SER A 35 -32.36 -31.81 -24.14
C SER A 35 -31.73 -31.78 -22.75
N VAL A 36 -31.35 -32.96 -22.27
CA VAL A 36 -30.28 -33.09 -21.28
C VAL A 36 -29.04 -32.46 -21.91
N THR A 37 -28.71 -31.23 -21.53
CA THR A 37 -27.44 -30.59 -21.91
C THR A 37 -26.31 -31.31 -21.19
N THR A 38 -25.57 -32.12 -21.93
CA THR A 38 -24.24 -32.57 -21.55
C THR A 38 -23.35 -31.34 -21.39
N SER A 39 -22.89 -31.08 -20.17
CA SER A 39 -21.98 -29.98 -19.83
C SER A 39 -20.66 -30.15 -20.57
N ALA A 40 -20.45 -29.38 -21.63
CA ALA A 40 -19.14 -29.24 -22.27
C ALA A 40 -18.13 -28.74 -21.23
N ASN A 41 -16.99 -29.44 -21.10
CA ASN A 41 -15.83 -29.01 -20.31
C ASN A 41 -15.28 -27.70 -20.89
N SER A 42 -15.81 -26.57 -20.44
CA SER A 42 -15.27 -25.25 -20.75
C SER A 42 -14.11 -24.95 -19.79
N ALA A 43 -13.01 -24.45 -20.33
CA ALA A 43 -11.87 -24.03 -19.50
C ALA A 43 -12.33 -22.91 -18.54
N PRO A 44 -11.84 -22.89 -17.30
CA PRO A 44 -12.23 -21.86 -16.35
C PRO A 44 -11.87 -20.48 -16.88
N ASN A 45 -12.85 -19.58 -16.92
CA ASN A 45 -12.68 -18.19 -17.27
C ASN A 45 -13.49 -17.34 -16.27
N PRO A 46 -12.91 -17.04 -15.10
CA PRO A 46 -13.61 -16.40 -14.00
C PRO A 46 -13.84 -14.89 -14.20
N GLY A 47 -13.26 -14.30 -15.24
CA GLY A 47 -13.43 -12.89 -15.58
C GLY A 47 -12.41 -12.38 -16.58
N ILE A 48 -12.52 -11.09 -16.91
CA ILE A 48 -11.54 -10.38 -17.76
C ILE A 48 -10.36 -9.97 -16.87
N PRO A 49 -9.11 -10.37 -17.20
CA PRO A 49 -7.94 -9.90 -16.46
C PRO A 49 -7.79 -8.39 -16.52
N GLU A 50 -7.24 -7.79 -15.45
CA GLU A 50 -6.84 -6.39 -15.48
C GLU A 50 -5.85 -6.13 -16.62
N ASN A 51 -6.00 -4.99 -17.30
CA ASN A 51 -5.01 -4.56 -18.29
C ASN A 51 -3.72 -4.18 -17.57
N LYS A 52 -2.70 -5.00 -17.76
CA LYS A 52 -1.35 -4.76 -17.24
C LYS A 52 -0.85 -3.34 -17.63
N PRO A 53 -0.44 -2.51 -16.67
CA PRO A 53 0.10 -1.17 -16.94
C PRO A 53 1.42 -1.22 -17.71
N ASN A 54 1.74 -0.16 -18.46
CA ASN A 54 3.02 -0.02 -19.17
C ASN A 54 4.23 0.01 -18.22
N VAL A 55 5.41 -0.33 -18.74
CA VAL A 55 6.68 -0.22 -17.99
C VAL A 55 6.90 1.24 -17.59
N LEU A 56 7.36 1.47 -16.36
CA LEU A 56 7.74 2.81 -15.91
C LEU A 56 8.89 3.37 -16.75
N ASN A 57 8.80 4.68 -17.04
CA ASN A 57 9.92 5.41 -17.62
C ASN A 57 10.93 5.75 -16.51
N VAL A 58 12.18 5.35 -16.70
CA VAL A 58 13.29 5.73 -15.82
C VAL A 58 13.88 7.07 -16.26
N ILE A 59 14.37 7.85 -15.29
CA ILE A 59 15.01 9.15 -15.52
C ILE A 59 16.37 8.95 -16.19
N SER A 60 17.16 8.00 -15.72
CA SER A 60 18.50 7.72 -16.22
C SER A 60 18.97 6.29 -15.89
N GLN A 61 20.03 5.86 -16.57
CA GLN A 61 20.69 4.57 -16.37
C GLN A 61 22.15 4.79 -15.95
N TYR A 62 22.58 4.06 -14.92
CA TYR A 62 23.92 4.12 -14.36
C TYR A 62 24.51 2.72 -14.20
N LYS A 63 25.84 2.63 -14.13
CA LYS A 63 26.57 1.40 -13.80
C LYS A 63 27.52 1.68 -12.64
N THR A 64 27.56 0.79 -11.65
CA THR A 64 28.48 0.93 -10.49
C THR A 64 29.93 0.67 -10.88
N GLN A 65 30.15 -0.08 -11.96
CA GLN A 65 31.45 -0.30 -12.57
C GLN A 65 31.42 0.19 -14.01
N SER A 66 31.80 1.46 -14.22
CA SER A 66 32.27 1.86 -15.54
C SER A 66 33.62 1.20 -15.76
N GLY A 67 33.65 0.08 -16.49
CA GLY A 67 34.90 -0.52 -16.94
C GLY A 67 35.75 0.53 -17.64
N ASN A 68 36.97 0.74 -17.14
CA ASN A 68 38.05 1.57 -17.68
C ASN A 68 37.61 2.66 -18.68
N ASN A 69 36.62 3.48 -18.31
CA ASN A 69 36.43 4.73 -19.02
C ASN A 69 37.54 5.60 -18.46
N ILE A 70 38.51 5.85 -19.33
CA ILE A 70 39.53 6.87 -19.16
C ILE A 70 38.74 8.19 -19.06
N GLU A 71 38.16 8.46 -17.89
CA GLU A 71 37.80 9.80 -17.49
C GLU A 71 39.11 10.56 -17.68
N ASN A 72 39.09 11.60 -18.50
CA ASN A 72 40.26 12.44 -18.70
C ASN A 72 40.59 13.04 -17.32
N SER A 73 41.43 12.34 -16.57
CA SER A 73 41.88 12.60 -15.20
C SER A 73 42.77 13.84 -15.16
N LYS A 74 42.31 14.92 -15.77
CA LYS A 74 42.99 16.20 -15.75
C LYS A 74 42.82 16.75 -14.35
N VAL A 75 43.91 16.64 -13.61
CA VAL A 75 44.22 17.48 -12.46
C VAL A 75 43.85 18.92 -12.84
N ASN A 76 42.91 19.53 -12.11
CA ASN A 76 42.44 20.88 -12.43
C ASN A 76 43.24 21.96 -11.68
N ILE A 77 44.11 21.55 -10.75
CA ILE A 77 44.98 22.43 -9.99
C ILE A 77 46.26 21.69 -9.59
N THR A 78 47.41 22.35 -9.66
CA THR A 78 48.67 21.82 -9.10
C THR A 78 49.25 22.84 -8.13
N SER A 79 50.00 22.38 -7.13
CA SER A 79 50.65 23.26 -6.16
C SER A 79 51.94 22.66 -5.63
N THR A 80 52.96 23.51 -5.48
CA THR A 80 54.20 23.17 -4.76
C THR A 80 54.05 23.23 -3.23
N ILE A 81 52.92 23.77 -2.73
CA ILE A 81 52.62 23.89 -1.29
C ILE A 81 51.57 22.86 -0.84
N GLY A 82 50.46 22.77 -1.57
CA GLY A 82 49.40 21.78 -1.34
C GLY A 82 48.65 21.93 -0.01
N TRP A 83 48.24 20.79 0.55
CA TRP A 83 47.41 20.70 1.74
C TRP A 83 48.13 21.16 3.02
N LYS A 84 47.47 21.98 3.85
CA LYS A 84 47.91 22.35 5.20
C LYS A 84 46.78 22.17 6.20
N ASN A 85 47.03 21.45 7.28
CA ASN A 85 46.16 21.41 8.45
C ASN A 85 46.49 22.58 9.39
N LYS A 86 45.48 23.32 9.82
CA LYS A 86 45.59 24.39 10.82
C LYS A 86 44.45 24.22 11.82
N ASN A 87 44.79 23.86 13.06
CA ASN A 87 43.84 23.69 14.16
C ASN A 87 42.67 22.74 13.82
N GLY A 88 42.95 21.65 13.09
CA GLY A 88 41.95 20.66 12.70
C GLY A 88 41.25 20.94 11.37
N ASP A 89 41.35 22.17 10.84
CA ASP A 89 40.82 22.53 9.53
C ASP A 89 41.86 22.30 8.43
N TRP A 90 41.45 21.69 7.32
CA TRP A 90 42.28 21.51 6.13
C TRP A 90 42.08 22.64 5.12
N TYR A 91 43.19 23.12 4.55
CA TYR A 91 43.22 24.15 3.51
C TYR A 91 44.14 23.69 2.38
N TYR A 92 43.84 24.06 1.14
CA TYR A 92 44.76 23.85 0.02
C TYR A 92 45.41 25.18 -0.39
N TYR A 93 46.73 25.26 -0.32
CA TYR A 93 47.51 26.44 -0.75
C TYR A 93 48.00 26.21 -2.17
N LYS A 94 47.85 27.23 -3.03
CA LYS A 94 48.45 27.29 -4.37
C LYS A 94 49.94 27.62 -4.28
N SER A 95 50.70 27.45 -5.37
CA SER A 95 52.14 27.74 -5.41
C SER A 95 52.48 29.21 -5.10
N ASP A 96 51.54 30.13 -5.31
CA ASP A 96 51.63 31.56 -4.99
C ASP A 96 51.34 31.88 -3.50
N ASN A 97 51.22 30.85 -2.65
CA ASN A 97 50.89 30.94 -1.22
C ASN A 97 49.49 31.50 -0.89
N THR A 98 48.61 31.64 -1.87
CA THR A 98 47.19 31.95 -1.63
C THR A 98 46.35 30.67 -1.46
N ARG A 99 45.19 30.77 -0.79
CA ARG A 99 44.30 29.63 -0.55
C ARG A 99 43.39 29.37 -1.74
N ALA A 100 43.14 28.10 -2.07
CA ALA A 100 42.11 27.72 -3.02
C ALA A 100 40.71 27.81 -2.40
N SER A 101 39.71 28.06 -3.24
CA SER A 101 38.28 28.01 -2.95
C SER A 101 37.55 27.32 -4.10
N GLY A 102 36.35 26.79 -3.84
CA GLY A 102 35.55 26.01 -4.79
C GLY A 102 36.06 24.59 -5.00
N TRP A 103 35.63 23.99 -6.12
CA TRP A 103 35.99 22.62 -6.51
C TRP A 103 37.44 22.53 -6.99
N ILE A 104 38.21 21.64 -6.37
CA ILE A 104 39.56 21.29 -6.80
C ILE A 104 39.74 19.79 -6.95
N LYS A 105 40.69 19.41 -7.80
CA LYS A 105 41.14 18.07 -8.09
C LYS A 105 42.67 18.11 -8.21
N PRO A 106 43.39 18.26 -7.08
CA PRO A 106 44.85 18.39 -7.05
C PRO A 106 45.57 17.08 -7.41
N ASP A 107 44.84 15.97 -7.35
CA ASP A 107 45.26 14.61 -7.64
C ASP A 107 44.16 13.89 -8.45
N SER A 108 43.72 12.72 -8.00
CA SER A 108 42.64 11.94 -8.63
C SER A 108 41.26 12.19 -8.01
N ASN A 109 41.17 12.86 -6.87
CA ASN A 109 39.94 13.04 -6.12
C ASN A 109 39.44 14.48 -6.19
N TRP A 110 38.12 14.63 -6.24
CA TRP A 110 37.48 15.95 -6.14
C TRP A 110 37.31 16.34 -4.68
N TYR A 111 37.61 17.59 -4.36
CA TYR A 111 37.43 18.23 -3.05
C TYR A 111 36.73 19.57 -3.23
N TYR A 112 36.08 20.06 -2.19
CA TYR A 112 35.50 21.41 -2.18
C TYR A 112 36.08 22.24 -1.04
N LEU A 113 36.59 23.43 -1.36
CA LEU A 113 37.05 24.42 -0.39
C LEU A 113 35.99 25.50 -0.29
N LYS A 114 35.48 25.76 0.91
CA LYS A 114 34.55 26.85 1.18
C LYS A 114 35.20 28.22 0.92
N ASP A 115 34.41 29.28 0.96
CA ASP A 115 34.90 30.64 0.68
C ASP A 115 35.99 31.11 1.67
N ASP A 116 35.96 30.61 2.90
CA ASP A 116 36.99 30.82 3.92
C ASP A 116 38.26 29.96 3.72
N GLY A 117 38.27 29.12 2.67
CA GLY A 117 39.33 28.20 2.29
C GLY A 117 39.32 26.87 3.03
N LYS A 118 38.38 26.62 3.96
CA LYS A 118 38.30 25.35 4.69
C LYS A 118 37.72 24.25 3.80
N MET A 119 38.32 23.08 3.84
CA MET A 119 37.82 21.89 3.14
C MET A 119 36.47 21.46 3.70
N ALA A 120 35.51 21.20 2.81
CA ALA A 120 34.22 20.66 3.15
C ALA A 120 34.28 19.14 3.35
N THR A 121 33.45 18.65 4.27
CA THR A 121 33.15 17.24 4.50
C THR A 121 31.64 17.09 4.68
N GLY A 122 31.10 15.90 4.47
CA GLY A 122 29.67 15.63 4.52
C GLY A 122 28.90 16.11 3.29
N TRP A 123 27.62 16.42 3.48
CA TRP A 123 26.75 16.90 2.41
C TRP A 123 27.12 18.33 1.98
N LEU A 124 27.22 18.53 0.67
CA LEU A 124 27.45 19.84 0.03
C LEU A 124 26.34 20.10 -0.98
N SER A 125 25.63 21.22 -0.82
CA SER A 125 24.77 21.76 -1.87
C SER A 125 25.54 22.82 -2.65
N TYR A 126 25.76 22.57 -3.94
CA TYR A 126 26.43 23.49 -4.84
C TYR A 126 25.54 23.74 -6.06
N LYS A 127 25.08 24.98 -6.23
CA LYS A 127 24.19 25.41 -7.32
C LYS A 127 22.92 24.54 -7.46
N GLY A 128 22.36 24.11 -6.33
CA GLY A 128 21.15 23.27 -6.29
C GLY A 128 21.39 21.78 -6.52
N THR A 129 22.64 21.34 -6.70
CA THR A 129 23.02 19.92 -6.79
C THR A 129 23.70 19.47 -5.51
N TRP A 130 23.28 18.31 -5.00
CA TRP A 130 23.87 17.71 -3.81
C TRP A 130 25.03 16.78 -4.14
N TYR A 131 26.08 16.88 -3.35
CA TYR A 131 27.28 16.05 -3.39
C TYR A 131 27.59 15.55 -1.98
N TYR A 132 28.32 14.45 -1.86
CA TYR A 132 28.79 13.96 -0.58
C TYR A 132 30.32 13.86 -0.56
N LEU A 133 30.95 14.55 0.39
CA LEU A 133 32.39 14.53 0.63
C LEU A 133 32.65 13.66 1.85
N ASP A 134 33.53 12.67 1.76
CA ASP A 134 33.83 11.81 2.90
C ASP A 134 34.65 12.53 3.99
N LYS A 135 35.07 11.79 5.02
CA LYS A 135 35.86 12.36 6.13
C LYS A 135 37.23 12.89 5.68
N SER A 136 37.76 12.41 4.55
CA SER A 136 38.98 12.93 3.93
C SER A 136 38.71 14.16 3.04
N GLY A 137 37.44 14.53 2.85
CA GLY A 137 37.00 15.57 1.93
C GLY A 137 36.86 15.11 0.48
N SER A 138 37.14 13.84 0.20
CA SER A 138 37.05 13.29 -1.15
C SER A 138 35.59 13.10 -1.54
N MET A 139 35.21 13.59 -2.72
CA MET A 139 33.87 13.45 -3.27
C MET A 139 33.56 11.99 -3.60
N ILE A 140 32.44 11.50 -3.07
CA ILE A 140 31.96 10.15 -3.28
C ILE A 140 31.19 10.05 -4.60
N LYS A 141 31.41 8.93 -5.30
CA LYS A 141 30.60 8.44 -6.43
C LYS A 141 30.04 7.06 -6.04
N GLY A 142 28.95 6.65 -6.69
CA GLY A 142 28.26 5.39 -6.46
C GLY A 142 27.42 5.34 -5.19
N TRP A 143 27.19 4.13 -4.69
CA TRP A 143 26.38 3.87 -3.51
C TRP A 143 27.05 4.37 -2.23
N LYS A 144 26.27 5.09 -1.40
CA LYS A 144 26.72 5.55 -0.10
C LYS A 144 25.64 5.32 0.95
N GLN A 145 25.97 4.57 2.00
CA GLN A 145 25.11 4.42 3.17
C GLN A 145 25.50 5.43 4.26
N LEU A 146 24.49 6.11 4.82
CA LEU A 146 24.61 7.06 5.92
C LEU A 146 23.43 6.84 6.87
N ASN A 147 23.70 6.55 8.14
CA ASN A 147 22.67 6.30 9.16
C ASN A 147 21.59 5.31 8.68
N ASN A 148 22.04 4.19 8.11
CA ASN A 148 21.19 3.14 7.49
C ASN A 148 20.39 3.55 6.25
N ILE A 149 20.50 4.79 5.78
CA ILE A 149 19.86 5.27 4.55
C ILE A 149 20.85 5.18 3.39
N TRP A 150 20.43 4.59 2.27
CA TRP A 150 21.22 4.52 1.04
C TRP A 150 20.97 5.72 0.14
N TYR A 151 22.05 6.21 -0.47
CA TYR A 151 22.06 7.27 -1.46
C TYR A 151 22.90 6.81 -2.66
N PHE A 152 22.67 7.40 -3.83
CA PHE A 152 23.50 7.16 -5.00
C PHE A 152 24.00 8.47 -5.60
N LEU A 153 25.31 8.57 -5.79
CA LEU A 153 25.99 9.70 -6.40
C LEU A 153 26.44 9.25 -7.80
N ASN A 154 26.01 9.94 -8.86
CA ASN A 154 26.39 9.55 -10.22
C ASN A 154 27.89 9.82 -10.52
N ASP A 155 28.32 9.59 -11.75
CA ASP A 155 29.74 9.73 -12.14
C ASP A 155 30.28 11.15 -11.97
N SER A 156 29.43 12.17 -11.98
CA SER A 156 29.81 13.56 -11.68
C SER A 156 29.85 13.88 -10.17
N GLY A 157 29.47 12.91 -9.32
CA GLY A 157 29.28 13.07 -7.87
C GLY A 157 27.93 13.66 -7.47
N ALA A 158 27.07 13.98 -8.44
CA ALA A 158 25.75 14.51 -8.17
C ALA A 158 24.83 13.42 -7.62
N MET A 159 24.16 13.71 -6.50
CA MET A 159 23.14 12.87 -5.91
C MET A 159 21.93 12.75 -6.84
N ILE A 160 21.50 11.53 -7.11
CA ILE A 160 20.33 11.27 -7.95
C ILE A 160 19.05 11.19 -7.11
N THR A 161 17.93 11.52 -7.74
CA THR A 161 16.58 11.39 -7.18
C THR A 161 15.66 10.73 -8.21
N GLY A 162 14.48 10.29 -7.79
CA GLY A 162 13.49 9.67 -8.65
C GLY A 162 13.86 8.27 -9.12
N LEU A 163 13.15 7.79 -10.15
CA LEU A 163 13.26 6.42 -10.65
C LEU A 163 14.45 6.29 -11.60
N ASN A 164 15.42 5.44 -11.26
CA ASN A 164 16.65 5.26 -12.04
C ASN A 164 17.00 3.79 -12.15
N GLN A 165 17.73 3.43 -13.20
CA GLN A 165 18.32 2.12 -13.34
C GLN A 165 19.79 2.15 -12.93
N ILE A 166 20.20 1.22 -12.08
CA ILE A 166 21.59 1.03 -11.65
C ILE A 166 21.90 -0.45 -11.84
N ASP A 167 22.90 -0.78 -12.65
CA ASP A 167 23.29 -2.17 -12.97
C ASP A 167 22.09 -3.05 -13.41
N ASN A 168 21.28 -2.50 -14.32
CA ASN A 168 20.05 -3.12 -14.87
C ASN A 168 18.94 -3.39 -13.84
N LYS A 169 19.05 -2.87 -12.62
CA LYS A 169 17.99 -2.92 -11.61
C LYS A 169 17.36 -1.55 -11.46
N THR A 170 16.05 -1.50 -11.31
CA THR A 170 15.31 -0.25 -11.11
C THR A 170 15.24 0.10 -9.62
N TYR A 171 15.60 1.33 -9.29
CA TYR A 171 15.59 1.89 -7.94
C TYR A 171 14.80 3.20 -7.94
N MET A 172 14.24 3.54 -6.79
CA MET A 172 13.57 4.82 -6.59
C MET A 172 14.22 5.56 -5.43
N PHE A 173 14.46 6.85 -5.63
CA PHE A 173 15.04 7.73 -4.62
C PHE A 173 14.08 8.90 -4.35
N TYR A 174 13.83 9.20 -3.09
CA TYR A 174 13.06 10.38 -2.69
C TYR A 174 13.79 11.68 -3.09
N ASN A 175 13.10 12.83 -2.99
CA ASN A 175 13.72 14.13 -3.27
C ASN A 175 14.90 14.45 -2.33
N SER A 176 14.96 13.82 -1.15
CA SER A 176 16.11 13.87 -0.23
C SER A 176 17.30 13.04 -0.70
N GLY A 177 17.17 12.27 -1.77
CA GLY A 177 18.15 11.28 -2.24
C GLY A 177 18.13 9.96 -1.48
N ALA A 178 17.28 9.82 -0.47
CA ALA A 178 17.11 8.56 0.24
C ALA A 178 16.52 7.50 -0.69
N MET A 179 17.16 6.34 -0.78
CA MET A 179 16.68 5.18 -1.51
C MET A 179 15.41 4.64 -0.85
N ALA A 180 14.39 4.38 -1.64
CA ALA A 180 13.16 3.77 -1.18
C ALA A 180 13.27 2.25 -1.07
N ASN A 181 12.48 1.70 -0.17
CA ASN A 181 12.17 0.29 -0.02
C ASN A 181 10.68 0.14 0.34
N GLY A 182 10.14 -1.06 0.20
CA GLY A 182 8.72 -1.34 0.42
C GLY A 182 7.82 -0.87 -0.71
N TRP A 183 6.53 -0.69 -0.37
CA TRP A 183 5.49 -0.26 -1.29
C TRP A 183 5.64 1.20 -1.70
N MET A 184 5.40 1.46 -2.98
CA MET A 184 5.35 2.81 -3.50
C MET A 184 4.36 2.98 -4.62
N GLN A 185 3.54 4.02 -4.52
CA GLN A 185 2.61 4.39 -5.57
C GLN A 185 3.27 5.34 -6.57
N LEU A 186 3.32 4.92 -7.85
CA LEU A 186 3.85 5.69 -8.97
C LEU A 186 2.84 5.67 -10.10
N SER A 187 2.47 6.84 -10.64
CA SER A 187 1.49 6.95 -11.74
C SER A 187 0.20 6.15 -11.49
N ASN A 188 -0.34 6.24 -10.27
CA ASN A 188 -1.55 5.54 -9.81
C ASN A 188 -1.46 3.99 -9.75
N HIS A 189 -0.26 3.43 -9.78
CA HIS A 189 -0.03 1.99 -9.62
C HIS A 189 0.95 1.73 -8.48
N TRP A 190 0.77 0.63 -7.76
CA TRP A 190 1.66 0.21 -6.69
C TRP A 190 2.82 -0.61 -7.24
N TYR A 191 4.01 -0.34 -6.72
CA TYR A 191 5.25 -1.06 -7.01
C TYR A 191 5.87 -1.46 -5.68
N TYR A 192 6.64 -2.54 -5.67
CA TYR A 192 7.35 -2.98 -4.49
C TYR A 192 8.86 -2.96 -4.74
N PHE A 193 9.59 -2.31 -3.84
CA PHE A 193 11.04 -2.27 -3.82
C PHE A 193 11.52 -3.15 -2.66
N ASN A 194 12.35 -4.16 -2.92
CA ASN A 194 12.78 -5.07 -1.86
C ASN A 194 13.69 -4.35 -0.82
N SER A 195 14.14 -5.09 0.19
CA SER A 195 15.04 -4.56 1.24
C SER A 195 16.37 -4.00 0.71
N ASN A 196 16.81 -4.46 -0.47
CA ASN A 196 17.98 -3.92 -1.17
C ASN A 196 17.64 -2.74 -2.09
N GLY A 197 16.38 -2.28 -2.09
CA GLY A 197 15.87 -1.15 -2.85
C GLY A 197 15.57 -1.41 -4.33
N SER A 198 15.75 -2.63 -4.84
CA SER A 198 15.46 -2.92 -6.24
C SER A 198 13.99 -3.29 -6.42
N MET A 199 13.34 -2.72 -7.45
CA MET A 199 11.97 -3.03 -7.83
C MET A 199 11.80 -4.53 -8.11
N THR A 200 10.76 -5.13 -7.55
CA THR A 200 10.46 -6.57 -7.71
C THR A 200 9.39 -6.83 -8.76
N THR A 201 9.44 -8.03 -9.34
CA THR A 201 8.41 -8.58 -10.23
C THR A 201 8.08 -10.01 -9.78
N GLY A 202 6.90 -10.51 -10.12
CA GLY A 202 6.41 -11.82 -9.72
C GLY A 202 5.75 -11.82 -8.34
N TRP A 203 5.64 -12.99 -7.72
CA TRP A 203 5.06 -13.13 -6.39
C TRP A 203 6.00 -12.57 -5.31
N ILE A 204 5.42 -11.81 -4.39
CA ILE A 204 6.05 -11.43 -3.12
C ILE A 204 5.14 -11.81 -1.96
N VAL A 205 5.73 -11.87 -0.77
CA VAL A 205 5.00 -11.93 0.48
C VAL A 205 5.44 -10.73 1.31
N ASP A 206 4.49 -9.92 1.74
CA ASP A 206 4.70 -8.79 2.64
C ASP A 206 3.76 -8.96 3.83
N ASN A 207 4.33 -9.00 5.04
CA ASN A 207 3.61 -9.28 6.29
C ASN A 207 2.67 -10.50 6.23
N GLY A 208 3.11 -11.59 5.61
CA GLY A 208 2.33 -12.83 5.48
C GLY A 208 1.25 -12.79 4.40
N VAL A 209 1.07 -11.67 3.71
CA VAL A 209 0.12 -11.51 2.61
C VAL A 209 0.84 -11.62 1.28
N SER A 210 0.31 -12.45 0.37
CA SER A 210 0.88 -12.63 -0.97
C SER A 210 0.37 -11.59 -1.94
N TYR A 211 1.25 -11.04 -2.78
CA TYR A 211 0.93 -10.10 -3.85
C TYR A 211 1.62 -10.53 -5.14
N TYR A 212 1.06 -10.16 -6.28
CA TYR A 212 1.70 -10.38 -7.58
C TYR A 212 2.05 -9.05 -8.24
N LEU A 213 3.31 -8.90 -8.65
CA LEU A 213 3.78 -7.77 -9.44
C LEU A 213 3.96 -8.25 -10.87
N TYR A 214 3.36 -7.56 -11.83
CA TYR A 214 3.63 -7.81 -13.25
C TYR A 214 5.12 -7.62 -13.57
N ASP A 215 5.56 -8.10 -14.73
CA ASP A 215 6.90 -7.83 -15.29
C ASP A 215 7.16 -6.34 -15.57
N THR A 216 6.11 -5.50 -15.58
CA THR A 216 6.24 -4.04 -15.56
C THR A 216 6.54 -3.48 -14.17
N GLY A 217 6.48 -4.30 -13.12
CA GLY A 217 6.63 -3.94 -11.71
C GLY A 217 5.31 -3.55 -11.04
N ALA A 218 4.26 -3.26 -11.81
CA ALA A 218 2.98 -2.85 -11.25
C ALA A 218 2.29 -4.01 -10.52
N MET A 219 1.73 -3.74 -9.36
CA MET A 219 0.93 -4.67 -8.58
C MET A 219 -0.36 -5.02 -9.31
N ALA A 220 -0.63 -6.31 -9.40
CA ALA A 220 -1.83 -6.83 -10.03
C ALA A 220 -3.05 -6.75 -9.12
N LYS A 221 -4.21 -6.52 -9.73
CA LYS A 221 -5.53 -6.57 -9.10
C LYS A 221 -6.49 -7.42 -9.94
N GLY A 222 -7.57 -7.87 -9.32
CA GLY A 222 -8.59 -8.71 -9.94
C GLY A 222 -8.07 -10.09 -10.34
N TRP A 223 -8.71 -10.67 -11.37
CA TRP A 223 -8.31 -11.97 -11.90
C TRP A 223 -7.01 -11.88 -12.69
N ILE A 224 -6.06 -12.75 -12.40
CA ILE A 224 -4.87 -12.94 -13.24
C ILE A 224 -4.74 -14.39 -13.67
N ASN A 225 -4.27 -14.58 -14.89
CA ASN A 225 -3.94 -15.89 -15.44
C ASN A 225 -2.43 -16.01 -15.61
N LEU A 226 -1.84 -16.87 -14.78
CA LEU A 226 -0.41 -17.17 -14.83
C LEU A 226 -0.24 -18.56 -15.46
N SER A 227 -0.01 -18.58 -16.77
CA SER A 227 0.24 -19.81 -17.54
C SER A 227 -0.85 -20.89 -17.37
N GLY A 228 -2.12 -20.48 -17.46
CA GLY A 228 -3.29 -21.36 -17.34
C GLY A 228 -3.80 -21.55 -15.91
N THR A 229 -3.09 -21.03 -14.90
CA THR A 229 -3.56 -21.03 -13.51
C THR A 229 -4.14 -19.67 -13.15
N TRP A 230 -5.38 -19.67 -12.66
CA TRP A 230 -6.07 -18.45 -12.24
C TRP A 230 -5.85 -18.17 -10.77
N TYR A 231 -5.66 -16.89 -10.46
CA TYR A 231 -5.60 -16.31 -9.11
C TYR A 231 -6.48 -15.07 -9.08
N TYR A 232 -6.91 -14.68 -7.88
CA TYR A 232 -7.58 -13.41 -7.66
C TYR A 232 -6.80 -12.55 -6.68
N LEU A 233 -6.51 -11.32 -7.07
CA LEU A 233 -5.91 -10.30 -6.22
C LEU A 233 -7.00 -9.29 -5.89
N LYS A 234 -7.16 -8.99 -4.60
CA LYS A 234 -8.09 -7.95 -4.15
C LYS A 234 -7.68 -6.58 -4.72
N GLU A 235 -8.50 -5.56 -4.56
CA GLU A 235 -8.12 -4.19 -4.95
C GLU A 235 -6.89 -3.68 -4.19
N SER A 236 -6.65 -4.19 -2.97
CA SER A 236 -5.41 -3.95 -2.22
C SER A 236 -4.19 -4.71 -2.78
N GLY A 237 -4.37 -5.55 -3.79
CA GLY A 237 -3.37 -6.45 -4.38
C GLY A 237 -3.13 -7.74 -3.61
N ALA A 238 -3.69 -7.86 -2.40
CA ALA A 238 -3.57 -9.07 -1.59
C ALA A 238 -4.27 -10.24 -2.28
N MET A 239 -3.59 -11.38 -2.38
CA MET A 239 -4.12 -12.61 -2.96
C MET A 239 -5.28 -13.13 -2.11
N SER A 240 -6.43 -13.37 -2.74
CA SER A 240 -7.55 -14.04 -2.10
C SER A 240 -7.35 -15.55 -2.03
N THR A 241 -7.93 -16.14 -1.01
CA THR A 241 -8.13 -17.59 -0.88
C THR A 241 -9.58 -17.85 -0.50
N GLY A 242 -10.06 -19.08 -0.64
CA GLY A 242 -11.44 -19.44 -0.34
C GLY A 242 -12.45 -18.90 -1.37
N LEU A 243 -13.67 -18.62 -0.90
CA LEU A 243 -14.78 -18.23 -1.77
C LEU A 243 -14.61 -16.78 -2.28
N VAL A 244 -14.70 -16.60 -3.60
CA VAL A 244 -14.67 -15.29 -4.28
C VAL A 244 -15.89 -15.14 -5.16
N ASN A 245 -16.59 -14.01 -5.05
CA ASN A 245 -17.71 -13.67 -5.94
C ASN A 245 -17.21 -12.81 -7.11
N SER A 246 -17.58 -13.16 -8.34
CA SER A 246 -17.23 -12.43 -9.56
C SER A 246 -18.45 -12.37 -10.47
N GLY A 247 -19.10 -11.21 -10.52
CA GLY A 247 -20.40 -11.05 -11.19
C GLY A 247 -21.52 -11.82 -10.47
N SER A 248 -22.30 -12.60 -11.22
CA SER A 248 -23.36 -13.47 -10.68
C SER A 248 -22.84 -14.83 -10.20
N ASP A 249 -21.56 -15.11 -10.41
CA ASP A 249 -20.96 -16.41 -10.14
C ASP A 249 -20.04 -16.35 -8.91
N SER A 250 -19.91 -17.49 -8.22
CA SER A 250 -18.92 -17.67 -7.15
C SER A 250 -17.87 -18.69 -7.58
N TYR A 251 -16.64 -18.49 -7.15
CA TYR A 251 -15.46 -19.30 -7.43
C TYR A 251 -14.79 -19.68 -6.11
N TYR A 252 -14.03 -20.77 -6.08
CA TYR A 252 -13.31 -21.18 -4.88
C TYR A 252 -11.81 -21.27 -5.18
N LEU A 253 -11.02 -20.49 -4.45
CA LEU A 253 -9.56 -20.47 -4.50
C LEU A 253 -9.00 -21.36 -3.40
N ASP A 254 -8.01 -22.17 -3.73
CA ASP A 254 -7.34 -23.07 -2.80
C ASP A 254 -6.82 -22.31 -1.56
N PRO A 255 -7.19 -22.70 -0.32
CA PRO A 255 -6.79 -21.99 0.89
C PRO A 255 -5.28 -21.91 1.13
N SER A 256 -4.53 -22.86 0.57
CA SER A 256 -3.08 -22.97 0.76
C SER A 256 -2.27 -22.30 -0.34
N THR A 257 -2.80 -22.25 -1.57
CA THR A 257 -2.04 -21.81 -2.76
C THR A 257 -2.69 -20.65 -3.52
N GLY A 258 -3.94 -20.29 -3.23
CA GLY A 258 -4.70 -19.24 -3.92
C GLY A 258 -5.12 -19.57 -5.35
N LYS A 259 -4.87 -20.80 -5.81
CA LYS A 259 -5.22 -21.26 -7.17
C LYS A 259 -6.72 -21.49 -7.29
N LEU A 260 -7.32 -21.06 -8.39
CA LEU A 260 -8.70 -21.44 -8.71
C LEU A 260 -8.86 -22.96 -8.79
N LEU A 261 -9.79 -23.49 -8.01
CA LEU A 261 -10.16 -24.89 -8.05
C LEU A 261 -11.19 -25.16 -9.16
N THR A 262 -11.15 -26.36 -9.72
CA THR A 262 -12.11 -26.86 -10.71
C THR A 262 -12.39 -28.33 -10.45
N ASN A 263 -13.58 -28.83 -10.81
CA ASN A 263 -13.94 -30.24 -10.73
C ASN A 263 -13.68 -30.88 -9.35
N THR A 264 -14.04 -30.19 -8.28
CA THR A 264 -13.79 -30.66 -6.91
C THR A 264 -14.93 -30.31 -5.96
N THR A 265 -14.89 -30.89 -4.76
CA THR A 265 -15.76 -30.53 -3.64
C THR A 265 -14.89 -30.09 -2.48
N ILE A 266 -15.13 -28.90 -1.95
CA ILE A 266 -14.38 -28.33 -0.82
C ILE A 266 -15.30 -27.51 0.07
N ASP A 267 -15.16 -27.64 1.39
CA ASP A 267 -16.01 -26.96 2.39
C ASP A 267 -17.52 -27.09 2.14
N GLY A 268 -17.96 -28.24 1.61
CA GLY A 268 -19.36 -28.48 1.27
C GLY A 268 -19.84 -27.83 -0.04
N TYR A 269 -18.98 -27.11 -0.75
CA TYR A 269 -19.26 -26.54 -2.07
C TYR A 269 -18.78 -27.46 -3.20
N LYS A 270 -19.64 -27.66 -4.21
CA LYS A 270 -19.28 -28.38 -5.43
C LYS A 270 -18.85 -27.38 -6.50
N ILE A 271 -17.63 -27.53 -7.01
CA ILE A 271 -17.01 -26.63 -7.99
C ILE A 271 -16.94 -27.32 -9.35
N GLY A 272 -17.53 -26.69 -10.37
CA GLY A 272 -17.60 -27.19 -11.74
C GLY A 272 -16.27 -27.18 -12.48
N SER A 273 -16.26 -27.70 -13.71
CA SER A 273 -15.09 -27.69 -14.60
C SER A 273 -14.69 -26.29 -15.06
N ASP A 274 -15.66 -25.38 -15.09
CA ASP A 274 -15.48 -23.96 -15.37
C ASP A 274 -15.04 -23.14 -14.14
N GLY A 275 -14.86 -23.80 -12.98
CA GLY A 275 -14.47 -23.19 -11.71
C GLY A 275 -15.62 -22.56 -10.93
N LYS A 276 -16.86 -22.59 -11.45
CA LYS A 276 -18.02 -22.00 -10.78
C LYS A 276 -18.53 -22.90 -9.67
N LYS A 277 -18.92 -22.30 -8.56
CA LYS A 277 -19.69 -22.96 -7.50
C LYS A 277 -21.07 -23.30 -8.04
N LEU A 278 -21.41 -24.58 -8.02
CA LEU A 278 -22.72 -25.08 -8.42
C LEU A 278 -23.74 -24.77 -7.32
N ALA A 279 -24.99 -24.52 -7.73
CA ALA A 279 -26.10 -24.35 -6.79
C ALA A 279 -26.29 -25.61 -5.94
N SER A 280 -26.61 -25.42 -4.66
CA SER A 280 -27.01 -26.52 -3.77
C SER A 280 -28.27 -27.17 -4.33
N VAL A 281 -28.16 -28.42 -4.77
CA VAL A 281 -29.30 -29.25 -5.16
C VAL A 281 -29.66 -30.12 -3.97
N ASP A 282 -30.88 -29.96 -3.46
CA ASP A 282 -31.48 -30.94 -2.57
C ASP A 282 -31.80 -32.23 -3.35
N SER A 283 -32.10 -33.31 -2.62
CA SER A 283 -32.33 -34.66 -3.16
C SER A 283 -33.50 -34.78 -4.15
N ASN A 284 -34.22 -33.69 -4.43
CA ASN A 284 -35.35 -33.61 -5.36
C ASN A 284 -35.11 -32.64 -6.54
N GLY A 285 -33.90 -32.09 -6.69
CA GLY A 285 -33.52 -31.33 -7.88
C GLY A 285 -34.13 -29.94 -8.00
N ASN A 286 -34.49 -29.28 -6.89
CA ASN A 286 -35.01 -27.91 -6.93
C ASN A 286 -34.08 -26.91 -6.22
N SER A 287 -33.84 -25.76 -6.87
CA SER A 287 -32.96 -24.72 -6.34
C SER A 287 -33.72 -23.85 -5.34
N SER A 288 -33.38 -23.96 -4.05
CA SER A 288 -33.97 -23.12 -3.00
C SER A 288 -32.97 -22.08 -2.47
N ASN A 289 -33.21 -20.82 -2.81
CA ASN A 289 -32.67 -19.66 -2.11
C ASN A 289 -33.51 -19.46 -0.84
N SER A 290 -32.97 -19.77 0.34
CA SER A 290 -33.73 -19.67 1.60
C SER A 290 -32.97 -18.88 2.65
N SER A 291 -33.39 -17.62 2.81
CA SER A 291 -33.18 -16.81 3.99
C SER A 291 -34.06 -17.32 5.12
N VAL A 292 -33.48 -17.93 6.16
CA VAL A 292 -34.23 -18.28 7.39
C VAL A 292 -33.62 -17.58 8.60
N ASN A 293 -34.44 -16.69 9.11
CA ASN A 293 -34.44 -16.04 10.41
C ASN A 293 -34.49 -17.10 11.52
N SER A 294 -33.58 -17.09 12.50
CA SER A 294 -33.65 -17.99 13.65
C SER A 294 -33.69 -17.19 14.95
N SER A 295 -34.76 -17.42 15.70
CA SER A 295 -35.05 -16.83 16.99
C SER A 295 -35.07 -17.90 18.09
N VAL A 296 -34.49 -17.52 19.24
CA VAL A 296 -34.75 -17.96 20.62
C VAL A 296 -33.99 -19.19 21.16
N ALA A 297 -33.13 -18.92 22.17
CA ALA A 297 -33.18 -19.62 23.47
C ALA A 297 -32.64 -18.69 24.57
N ASN A 298 -33.42 -18.58 25.65
CA ASN A 298 -33.29 -17.66 26.78
C ASN A 298 -32.59 -18.35 27.96
N SER A 299 -31.68 -17.66 28.66
CA SER A 299 -31.33 -17.99 30.04
C SER A 299 -31.09 -16.70 30.85
N ASN A 300 -31.87 -16.56 31.92
CA ASN A 300 -31.90 -15.42 32.83
C ASN A 300 -30.58 -15.25 33.59
N SER A 301 -29.96 -14.08 33.46
CA SER A 301 -29.27 -13.41 34.56
C SER A 301 -29.38 -11.89 34.39
N SER A 302 -29.64 -11.22 35.50
CA SER A 302 -30.01 -9.80 35.64
C SER A 302 -29.10 -8.85 34.84
N PRO A 303 -29.61 -8.02 33.91
CA PRO A 303 -28.79 -7.11 33.13
C PRO A 303 -28.86 -5.67 33.68
N THR A 304 -27.72 -5.11 34.08
CA THR A 304 -27.45 -3.70 33.83
C THR A 304 -26.76 -3.62 32.46
N THR A 305 -27.52 -3.82 31.38
CA THR A 305 -26.99 -3.75 30.01
C THR A 305 -26.62 -2.32 29.67
N SER A 306 -25.32 -2.03 29.57
CA SER A 306 -24.87 -0.85 28.83
C SER A 306 -25.37 -0.97 27.39
N SER A 307 -26.02 0.06 26.87
CA SER A 307 -26.44 0.11 25.47
C SER A 307 -25.22 -0.13 24.56
N LYS A 308 -25.33 -1.10 23.65
CA LYS A 308 -24.33 -1.40 22.62
C LYS A 308 -24.73 -0.73 21.32
N PHE A 309 -23.78 -0.10 20.65
CA PHE A 309 -23.96 0.63 19.39
C PHE A 309 -23.30 -0.12 18.26
N LYS A 310 -23.98 -0.22 17.11
CA LYS A 310 -23.40 -0.84 15.92
C LYS A 310 -22.55 0.18 15.19
N GLY A 311 -21.30 -0.17 14.91
CA GLY A 311 -20.37 0.69 14.20
C GLY A 311 -19.82 0.04 12.95
N ILE A 312 -19.25 0.89 12.12
CA ILE A 312 -18.30 0.51 11.09
C ILE A 312 -17.10 1.45 11.18
N ASP A 313 -15.96 1.00 10.69
CA ASP A 313 -14.86 1.88 10.34
C ASP A 313 -14.52 1.78 8.85
N ILE A 314 -14.21 2.94 8.28
CA ILE A 314 -14.12 3.13 6.84
C ILE A 314 -12.93 4.02 6.46
N SER A 315 -12.45 3.84 5.24
CA SER A 315 -11.36 4.60 4.63
C SER A 315 -11.60 4.74 3.13
N HIS A 316 -10.61 5.24 2.39
CA HIS A 316 -10.61 5.22 0.94
C HIS A 316 -10.79 3.83 0.31
N TYR A 317 -10.48 2.73 1.04
CA TYR A 317 -10.68 1.37 0.54
C TYR A 317 -12.16 1.01 0.31
N ASN A 318 -13.08 1.69 0.98
CA ASN A 318 -14.52 1.41 0.88
C ASN A 318 -15.19 2.10 -0.32
N GLY A 319 -14.48 3.03 -0.98
CA GLY A 319 -14.97 3.75 -2.15
C GLY A 319 -16.20 4.61 -1.87
N ASP A 320 -17.09 4.74 -2.86
CA ASP A 320 -18.33 5.49 -2.75
C ASP A 320 -19.35 4.77 -1.85
N ILE A 321 -19.86 5.46 -0.83
CA ILE A 321 -20.79 4.91 0.16
C ILE A 321 -22.14 5.65 0.14
N ASP A 322 -23.22 4.88 0.07
CA ASP A 322 -24.58 5.38 0.29
C ASP A 322 -24.93 5.34 1.79
N PHE A 323 -24.58 6.42 2.50
CA PHE A 323 -24.76 6.50 3.94
C PHE A 323 -26.22 6.45 4.41
N LYS A 324 -27.20 6.74 3.54
CA LYS A 324 -28.62 6.57 3.89
C LYS A 324 -28.97 5.09 4.01
N LYS A 325 -28.45 4.26 3.09
CA LYS A 325 -28.60 2.80 3.17
C LYS A 325 -27.82 2.23 4.35
N VAL A 326 -26.61 2.72 4.62
CA VAL A 326 -25.84 2.34 5.82
C VAL A 326 -26.64 2.63 7.10
N LYS A 327 -27.23 3.83 7.23
CA LYS A 327 -28.10 4.16 8.37
C LYS A 327 -29.32 3.24 8.44
N ALA A 328 -29.96 2.97 7.30
CA ALA A 328 -31.11 2.06 7.22
C ALA A 328 -30.76 0.60 7.57
N SER A 329 -29.51 0.18 7.39
CA SER A 329 -28.98 -1.11 7.86
C SER A 329 -28.76 -1.18 9.37
N GLY A 330 -29.07 -0.10 10.11
CA GLY A 330 -29.01 -0.07 11.56
C GLY A 330 -27.62 0.23 12.12
N ILE A 331 -26.74 0.85 11.32
CA ILE A 331 -25.48 1.39 11.82
C ILE A 331 -25.73 2.69 12.59
N ASP A 332 -25.09 2.83 13.74
CA ASP A 332 -25.15 3.99 14.61
C ASP A 332 -23.94 4.90 14.43
N LEU A 333 -22.76 4.29 14.39
CA LEU A 333 -21.46 4.95 14.47
C LEU A 333 -20.64 4.69 13.21
N VAL A 334 -19.83 5.67 12.79
CA VAL A 334 -18.86 5.54 11.70
C VAL A 334 -17.53 6.13 12.13
N TYR A 335 -16.49 5.31 12.21
CA TYR A 335 -15.10 5.78 12.28
C TYR A 335 -14.53 5.98 10.88
N ILE A 336 -13.86 7.10 10.65
CA ILE A 336 -13.36 7.49 9.32
C ILE A 336 -11.85 7.67 9.40
N LYS A 337 -11.08 6.96 8.55
CA LYS A 337 -9.64 7.19 8.44
C LYS A 337 -9.41 8.65 8.06
N ALA A 338 -8.64 9.36 8.88
CA ALA A 338 -8.30 10.75 8.59
C ALA A 338 -6.91 10.84 7.96
N THR A 339 -5.91 10.25 8.63
CA THR A 339 -4.52 10.46 8.28
C THR A 339 -3.65 9.25 8.61
N GLU A 340 -2.45 9.24 8.04
CA GLU A 340 -1.40 8.26 8.28
C GLU A 340 -0.04 8.97 8.17
N GLY A 341 0.86 8.72 9.11
CA GLY A 341 2.16 9.38 9.10
C GLY A 341 2.08 10.91 9.08
N THR A 342 3.17 11.57 8.67
CA THR A 342 3.28 13.05 8.75
C THR A 342 2.41 13.80 7.74
N THR A 343 2.10 13.21 6.58
CA THR A 343 1.51 14.00 5.47
C THR A 343 0.35 13.33 4.74
N TYR A 344 0.14 12.03 4.90
CA TYR A 344 -0.97 11.38 4.21
C TYR A 344 -2.29 11.79 4.87
N VAL A 345 -3.25 12.16 4.03
CA VAL A 345 -4.65 12.42 4.37
C VAL A 345 -5.48 11.50 3.50
N ASP A 346 -6.40 10.76 4.11
CA ASP A 346 -7.31 9.90 3.38
C ASP A 346 -8.16 10.75 2.43
N ASN A 347 -8.11 10.44 1.13
CA ASN A 347 -8.76 11.23 0.10
C ASN A 347 -10.30 11.16 0.17
N TYR A 348 -10.87 10.22 0.92
CA TYR A 348 -12.30 10.13 1.20
C TYR A 348 -12.73 10.78 2.52
N LEU A 349 -11.80 11.28 3.35
CA LEU A 349 -12.11 11.88 4.65
C LEU A 349 -13.26 12.90 4.59
N GLY A 350 -13.22 13.83 3.62
CA GLY A 350 -14.25 14.84 3.44
C GLY A 350 -15.58 14.29 2.95
N ILE A 351 -15.55 13.38 1.98
CA ILE A 351 -16.75 12.77 1.37
C ILE A 351 -17.46 11.89 2.39
N ASN A 352 -16.72 11.02 3.08
CA ASN A 352 -17.24 10.12 4.10
C ASN A 352 -17.81 10.89 5.29
N TYR A 353 -17.12 11.93 5.77
CA TYR A 353 -17.63 12.76 6.87
C TYR A 353 -18.95 13.43 6.49
N ASN A 354 -18.99 14.12 5.35
CA ASN A 354 -20.19 14.84 4.92
C ASN A 354 -21.37 13.90 4.67
N GLY A 355 -21.11 12.74 4.05
CA GLY A 355 -22.12 11.71 3.79
C GLY A 355 -22.69 11.13 5.08
N ALA A 356 -21.82 10.72 6.00
CA ALA A 356 -22.22 10.14 7.28
C ALA A 356 -23.02 11.13 8.14
N LYS A 357 -22.54 12.39 8.29
CA LYS A 357 -23.27 13.43 9.03
C LYS A 357 -24.64 13.72 8.42
N SER A 358 -24.73 13.81 7.10
CA SER A 358 -25.99 14.07 6.39
C SER A 358 -27.02 12.95 6.56
N ALA A 359 -26.56 11.71 6.79
CA ALA A 359 -27.40 10.56 7.10
C ALA A 359 -27.75 10.44 8.60
N GLY A 360 -27.26 11.35 9.46
CA GLY A 360 -27.50 11.32 10.90
C GLY A 360 -26.71 10.24 11.64
N LEU A 361 -25.58 9.79 11.08
CA LEU A 361 -24.65 8.88 11.75
C LEU A 361 -23.75 9.65 12.71
N LYS A 362 -23.35 9.00 13.80
CA LYS A 362 -22.36 9.53 14.75
C LYS A 362 -20.97 9.28 14.20
N THR A 363 -20.15 10.33 14.10
CA THR A 363 -18.86 10.23 13.39
C THR A 363 -17.67 10.37 14.33
N GLY A 364 -16.67 9.54 14.12
CA GLY A 364 -15.34 9.61 14.71
C GLY A 364 -14.26 9.55 13.65
N PHE A 365 -13.01 9.77 14.06
CA PHE A 365 -11.86 9.74 13.16
C PHE A 365 -10.75 8.91 13.76
N TYR A 366 -9.97 8.24 12.90
CA TYR A 366 -8.77 7.53 13.34
C TYR A 366 -7.52 7.93 12.54
N HIS A 367 -6.37 7.76 13.18
CA HIS A 367 -5.04 7.93 12.61
C HIS A 367 -4.26 6.63 12.70
N PHE A 368 -3.70 6.18 11.57
CA PHE A 368 -2.82 5.01 11.52
C PHE A 368 -1.38 5.40 11.87
N LEU A 369 -0.89 4.94 13.03
CA LEU A 369 0.44 5.25 13.54
C LEU A 369 1.51 4.47 12.77
N VAL A 370 2.54 5.16 12.29
CA VAL A 370 3.68 4.53 11.58
C VAL A 370 5.04 4.90 12.17
N GLY A 371 6.01 4.01 12.05
CA GLY A 371 7.39 4.21 12.53
C GLY A 371 8.30 5.03 11.61
N THR A 372 7.80 5.43 10.44
CA THR A 372 8.59 6.11 9.40
C THR A 372 8.75 7.61 9.65
N SER A 373 8.11 8.16 10.68
CA SER A 373 8.09 9.59 11.00
C SER A 373 7.85 9.88 12.48
N SER A 374 8.12 11.10 12.95
CA SER A 374 7.97 11.41 14.37
C SER A 374 6.49 11.45 14.81
N PRO A 375 6.15 10.87 15.98
CA PRO A 375 4.77 10.78 16.45
C PRO A 375 4.13 12.16 16.72
N GLU A 376 4.92 13.18 17.04
CA GLU A 376 4.42 14.55 17.22
C GLU A 376 3.90 15.15 15.90
N THR A 377 4.64 14.97 14.80
CA THR A 377 4.20 15.47 13.49
C THR A 377 3.00 14.69 12.94
N GLN A 378 2.87 13.43 13.35
CA GLN A 378 1.69 12.61 13.09
C GLN A 378 0.46 13.13 13.85
N ALA A 379 0.63 13.50 15.13
CA ALA A 379 -0.42 14.13 15.94
C ALA A 379 -0.88 15.46 15.33
N ASP A 380 0.06 16.30 14.87
CA ASP A 380 -0.25 17.54 14.15
C ASP A 380 -1.05 17.27 12.87
N ASN A 381 -0.64 16.29 12.07
CA ASN A 381 -1.34 15.91 10.84
C ASN A 381 -2.77 15.46 11.15
N PHE A 382 -2.94 14.59 12.15
CA PHE A 382 -4.26 14.13 12.56
C PHE A 382 -5.17 15.27 13.02
N TYR A 383 -4.72 16.07 13.99
CA TYR A 383 -5.53 17.16 14.52
C TYR A 383 -5.90 18.19 13.44
N ASN A 384 -4.95 18.61 12.60
CA ASN A 384 -5.19 19.62 11.57
C ASN A 384 -6.25 19.19 10.55
N ASN A 385 -6.43 17.89 10.31
CA ASN A 385 -7.40 17.38 9.36
C ASN A 385 -8.79 17.10 9.96
N ILE A 386 -8.93 17.12 11.30
CA ILE A 386 -10.21 16.85 11.97
C ILE A 386 -10.74 18.03 12.80
N LYS A 387 -9.92 19.04 13.12
CA LYS A 387 -10.27 20.14 14.04
C LYS A 387 -11.52 20.94 13.65
N ASP A 388 -11.79 21.05 12.35
CA ASP A 388 -12.94 21.78 11.81
C ASP A 388 -14.17 20.88 11.57
N LYS A 389 -14.11 19.61 12.00
CA LYS A 389 -15.19 18.63 11.87
C LYS A 389 -15.83 18.35 13.23
N GLN A 390 -17.16 18.28 13.26
CA GLN A 390 -17.89 17.93 14.47
C GLN A 390 -17.79 16.42 14.72
N SER A 391 -16.89 16.02 15.63
CA SER A 391 -16.74 14.63 16.08
C SER A 391 -17.68 14.32 17.24
N ASP A 392 -18.51 13.28 17.09
CA ASP A 392 -19.34 12.73 18.16
C ASP A 392 -18.55 11.73 19.03
N LEU A 393 -17.53 11.08 18.43
CA LEU A 393 -16.75 10.00 19.03
C LEU A 393 -15.33 10.44 19.35
N LYS A 394 -14.68 9.76 20.30
CA LYS A 394 -13.28 10.03 20.68
C LYS A 394 -12.38 9.79 19.46
N PRO A 395 -11.39 10.66 19.19
CA PRO A 395 -10.38 10.35 18.18
C PRO A 395 -9.68 9.03 18.54
N VAL A 396 -9.36 8.24 17.53
CA VAL A 396 -8.70 6.94 17.70
C VAL A 396 -7.27 7.03 17.19
N LEU A 397 -6.33 6.53 17.97
CA LEU A 397 -4.99 6.20 17.52
C LEU A 397 -4.93 4.71 17.26
N ASP A 398 -4.69 4.36 16.00
CA ASP A 398 -4.53 2.99 15.54
C ASP A 398 -3.06 2.59 15.69
N VAL A 399 -2.82 1.68 16.64
CA VAL A 399 -1.49 1.25 17.09
C VAL A 399 -1.31 -0.24 16.76
N GLU A 400 -0.76 -0.49 15.59
CA GLU A 400 -0.56 -1.86 15.11
C GLU A 400 0.72 -2.07 14.29
N THR A 401 1.60 -1.07 14.26
CA THR A 401 2.89 -1.15 13.54
C THR A 401 4.06 -1.43 14.46
N THR A 402 5.02 -2.22 13.97
CA THR A 402 6.27 -2.56 14.67
C THR A 402 7.48 -1.95 13.97
N GLY A 403 8.68 -2.16 14.52
CA GLY A 403 9.94 -1.66 13.94
C GLY A 403 10.49 -0.40 14.61
N PHE A 404 9.89 0.05 15.71
CA PHE A 404 10.32 1.16 16.55
C PHE A 404 9.87 0.90 18.00
N ASP A 405 10.25 1.77 18.94
CA ASP A 405 9.72 1.71 20.32
C ASP A 405 8.25 2.16 20.30
N VAL A 406 7.36 1.19 20.09
CA VAL A 406 5.91 1.41 19.94
C VAL A 406 5.33 2.12 21.14
N MET A 407 5.78 1.77 22.35
CA MET A 407 5.26 2.39 23.57
C MET A 407 5.70 3.83 23.73
N ASP A 408 6.98 4.15 23.50
CA ASP A 408 7.46 5.55 23.50
C ASP A 408 6.72 6.38 22.44
N TYR A 409 6.62 5.86 21.23
CA TYR A 409 5.96 6.55 20.11
C TYR A 409 4.49 6.82 20.39
N THR A 410 3.77 5.81 20.89
CA THR A 410 2.36 5.94 21.24
C THR A 410 2.16 7.01 22.31
N LEU A 411 2.97 6.99 23.39
CA LEU A 411 2.84 7.98 24.46
C LEU A 411 3.15 9.40 24.02
N ARG A 412 4.17 9.59 23.18
CA ARG A 412 4.54 10.90 22.62
C ARG A 412 3.49 11.44 21.65
N PHE A 413 2.89 10.58 20.83
CA PHE A 413 1.74 10.96 19.99
C PHE A 413 0.61 11.48 20.88
N ILE A 414 0.25 10.71 21.91
CA ILE A 414 -0.88 11.05 22.79
C ILE A 414 -0.63 12.35 23.54
N GLU A 415 0.59 12.56 24.04
CA GLU A 415 0.98 13.79 24.74
C GLU A 415 0.85 15.01 23.82
N GLU A 416 1.41 14.95 22.61
CA GLU A 416 1.32 16.07 21.67
C GLU A 416 -0.12 16.28 21.20
N PHE A 417 -0.85 15.21 20.87
CA PHE A 417 -2.24 15.29 20.46
C PHE A 417 -3.11 15.92 21.55
N LYS A 418 -2.93 15.52 22.82
CA LYS A 418 -3.66 16.12 23.95
C LYS A 418 -3.30 17.59 24.12
N LYS A 419 -2.03 17.95 23.96
CA LYS A 419 -1.56 19.34 24.04
C LYS A 419 -2.17 20.24 22.96
N ILE A 420 -2.25 19.78 21.71
CA ILE A 420 -2.74 20.62 20.60
C ILE A 420 -4.26 20.61 20.45
N SER A 421 -4.95 19.55 20.89
CA SER A 421 -6.39 19.37 20.67
C SER A 421 -7.25 19.49 21.94
N ASN A 422 -6.63 19.29 23.12
CA ASN A 422 -7.29 19.05 24.40
C ASN A 422 -8.24 17.83 24.42
N MET A 423 -8.19 16.96 23.42
CA MET A 423 -9.07 15.78 23.31
C MET A 423 -8.42 14.54 23.94
N ASP A 424 -9.24 13.71 24.59
CA ASP A 424 -8.82 12.37 25.00
C ASP A 424 -8.94 11.40 23.83
N ILE A 425 -8.06 10.40 23.79
CA ILE A 425 -7.97 9.43 22.69
C ILE A 425 -8.47 8.05 23.12
N CYS A 426 -8.96 7.29 22.14
CA CYS A 426 -9.12 5.84 22.24
C CYS A 426 -7.94 5.16 21.51
N ILE A 427 -7.47 4.03 22.03
CA ILE A 427 -6.46 3.20 21.37
C ILE A 427 -7.19 2.12 20.58
N TYR A 428 -6.90 2.01 19.29
CA TYR A 428 -7.24 0.85 18.48
C TYR A 428 -6.01 -0.05 18.34
N THR A 429 -6.22 -1.36 18.45
CA THR A 429 -5.20 -2.39 18.19
C THR A 429 -5.87 -3.77 18.11
N TYR A 430 -5.13 -4.83 17.77
CA TYR A 430 -5.64 -6.20 17.75
C TYR A 430 -5.05 -7.06 18.89
N SER A 431 -5.77 -8.12 19.28
CA SER A 431 -5.46 -8.89 20.51
C SER A 431 -4.00 -9.34 20.63
N ASP A 432 -3.40 -9.83 19.54
CA ASP A 432 -2.01 -10.32 19.56
C ASP A 432 -0.99 -9.17 19.70
N PHE A 433 -1.33 -7.98 19.19
CA PHE A 433 -0.46 -6.82 19.25
C PHE A 433 -0.36 -6.23 20.67
N ILE A 434 -1.40 -6.39 21.49
CA ILE A 434 -1.45 -5.85 22.86
C ILE A 434 -0.24 -6.28 23.70
N SER A 435 0.38 -7.43 23.40
CA SER A 435 1.60 -7.90 24.07
C SER A 435 2.81 -6.96 23.92
N ASN A 436 2.80 -6.05 22.94
CA ASN A 436 3.81 -5.01 22.75
C ASN A 436 3.53 -3.74 23.58
N LEU A 437 2.40 -3.70 24.29
CA LEU A 437 1.93 -2.54 25.04
C LEU A 437 1.95 -2.78 26.57
N ASP A 438 1.90 -1.70 27.34
CA ASP A 438 1.93 -1.77 28.81
C ASP A 438 0.90 -0.86 29.51
N ASN A 439 0.83 -1.01 30.84
CA ASN A 439 -0.14 -0.37 31.74
C ASN A 439 -0.17 1.16 31.69
N ARG A 440 0.83 1.83 31.10
CA ARG A 440 0.77 3.28 30.89
C ARG A 440 -0.41 3.70 30.02
N LEU A 441 -0.93 2.79 29.19
CA LEU A 441 -2.11 3.02 28.35
C LEU A 441 -3.45 2.63 29.00
N ALA A 442 -3.45 1.98 30.17
CA ALA A 442 -4.66 1.47 30.84
C ALA A 442 -5.72 2.53 31.16
N LYS A 443 -5.33 3.81 31.20
CA LYS A 443 -6.22 4.97 31.43
C LYS A 443 -6.99 5.42 30.18
N TYR A 444 -6.58 5.00 28.99
CA TYR A 444 -7.28 5.30 27.74
C TYR A 444 -8.26 4.18 27.40
N THR A 445 -9.31 4.49 26.66
CA THR A 445 -10.26 3.47 26.20
C THR A 445 -9.64 2.60 25.11
N LEU A 446 -10.06 1.32 25.06
CA LEU A 446 -9.61 0.35 24.06
C LEU A 446 -10.73 0.03 23.07
N TRP A 447 -10.40 0.07 21.78
CA TRP A 447 -11.13 -0.57 20.69
C TRP A 447 -10.27 -1.73 20.18
N GLU A 448 -10.71 -2.96 20.42
CA GLU A 448 -9.91 -4.15 20.14
C GLU A 448 -10.43 -4.87 18.91
N ALA A 449 -9.57 -5.16 17.93
CA ALA A 449 -9.89 -6.06 16.83
C ALA A 449 -9.65 -7.52 17.22
N ASN A 450 -10.66 -8.36 17.02
CA ASN A 450 -10.59 -9.81 17.12
C ASN A 450 -11.71 -10.47 16.31
N TRP A 451 -11.34 -11.13 15.21
CA TRP A 451 -12.29 -11.61 14.19
C TRP A 451 -12.92 -12.98 14.47
N TYR A 452 -12.56 -13.65 15.58
CA TYR A 452 -12.95 -15.04 15.84
C TYR A 452 -13.92 -15.22 17.02
N LYS A 453 -14.30 -14.14 17.71
CA LYS A 453 -15.05 -14.22 18.97
C LYS A 453 -16.08 -13.11 19.09
N SER A 454 -17.13 -13.33 19.89
CA SER A 454 -18.07 -12.28 20.31
C SER A 454 -17.42 -11.35 21.35
N SER A 455 -17.95 -10.13 21.51
CA SER A 455 -17.48 -9.17 22.52
C SER A 455 -17.50 -9.70 23.96
N SER A 456 -18.35 -10.68 24.24
CA SER A 456 -18.44 -11.41 25.53
C SER A 456 -17.36 -12.48 25.74
N ASN A 457 -16.52 -12.77 24.72
CA ASN A 457 -15.53 -13.84 24.74
C ASN A 457 -14.14 -13.35 24.29
N LEU A 458 -13.89 -12.05 24.32
CA LEU A 458 -12.55 -11.51 24.05
C LEU A 458 -11.53 -12.03 25.07
N PRO A 459 -10.29 -12.33 24.66
CA PRO A 459 -9.25 -12.77 25.59
C PRO A 459 -9.00 -11.69 26.65
N SER A 460 -8.70 -12.07 27.89
CA SER A 460 -8.15 -11.10 28.84
C SER A 460 -6.81 -10.59 28.32
N ASN A 461 -6.51 -9.31 28.55
CA ASN A 461 -5.20 -8.74 28.25
C ASN A 461 -4.63 -8.06 29.50
N ASN A 462 -3.34 -7.78 29.47
CA ASN A 462 -2.55 -7.29 30.60
C ASN A 462 -2.62 -5.77 30.80
N VAL A 463 -3.31 -5.02 29.93
CA VAL A 463 -3.36 -3.55 29.94
C VAL A 463 -4.76 -3.03 30.29
N TRP A 464 -5.80 -3.55 29.65
CA TRP A 464 -7.18 -3.08 29.78
C TRP A 464 -8.10 -4.15 30.37
N SER A 465 -8.90 -3.75 31.36
CA SER A 465 -9.95 -4.58 31.93
C SER A 465 -11.26 -4.53 31.13
N LEU A 466 -11.52 -3.43 30.40
CA LEU A 466 -12.74 -3.19 29.64
C LEU A 466 -12.43 -2.65 28.23
N ARG A 467 -13.36 -2.89 27.30
CA ARG A 467 -13.30 -2.42 25.91
C ARG A 467 -14.44 -1.44 25.68
N ALA A 468 -14.11 -0.31 25.05
CA ALA A 468 -15.08 0.63 24.54
C ALA A 468 -15.56 0.25 23.13
N GLY A 469 -14.76 -0.54 22.39
CA GLY A 469 -15.09 -1.04 21.06
C GLY A 469 -14.55 -2.44 20.81
N HIS A 470 -15.22 -3.19 19.95
CA HIS A 470 -14.76 -4.47 19.44
C HIS A 470 -15.03 -4.56 17.94
N GLN A 471 -13.96 -4.61 17.13
CA GLN A 471 -14.05 -4.94 15.72
C GLN A 471 -14.09 -6.46 15.57
N TYR A 472 -15.22 -6.99 15.10
CA TYR A 472 -15.48 -8.43 15.11
C TYR A 472 -15.40 -9.09 13.74
N THR A 473 -15.32 -8.32 12.66
CA THR A 473 -15.03 -8.82 11.31
C THR A 473 -14.50 -7.68 10.44
N ASP A 474 -13.56 -7.98 9.56
CA ASP A 474 -13.09 -7.14 8.45
C ASP A 474 -13.74 -7.51 7.10
N GLN A 475 -14.62 -8.52 7.11
CA GLN A 475 -15.30 -9.07 5.93
C GLN A 475 -16.82 -8.85 6.02
N GLY A 476 -17.24 -7.77 6.70
CA GLY A 476 -18.64 -7.41 6.82
C GLY A 476 -19.26 -6.95 5.50
N THR A 477 -20.58 -7.06 5.41
CA THR A 477 -21.36 -6.54 4.28
C THR A 477 -22.50 -5.68 4.81
N ILE A 478 -22.57 -4.43 4.34
CA ILE A 478 -23.61 -3.47 4.71
C ILE A 478 -24.20 -2.89 3.42
N ASN A 479 -25.52 -2.81 3.35
CA ASN A 479 -26.18 -2.22 2.20
C ASN A 479 -25.76 -0.74 2.06
N GLY A 480 -25.32 -0.36 0.87
CA GLY A 480 -24.75 0.97 0.60
C GLY A 480 -23.22 1.00 0.56
N ILE A 481 -22.54 -0.12 0.84
CA ILE A 481 -21.09 -0.28 0.68
C ILE A 481 -20.85 -1.47 -0.24
N ASN A 482 -20.10 -1.26 -1.33
CA ASN A 482 -19.88 -2.28 -2.35
C ASN A 482 -18.65 -3.17 -2.06
N SER A 483 -17.78 -2.73 -1.15
CA SER A 483 -16.66 -3.50 -0.64
C SER A 483 -17.03 -4.25 0.65
N TYR A 484 -16.11 -5.07 1.14
CA TYR A 484 -16.14 -5.44 2.56
C TYR A 484 -15.96 -4.20 3.43
N VAL A 485 -16.53 -4.27 4.63
CA VAL A 485 -16.46 -3.22 5.63
C VAL A 485 -16.25 -3.84 6.99
N ASP A 486 -15.45 -3.18 7.79
CA ASP A 486 -15.17 -3.57 9.16
C ASP A 486 -16.42 -3.32 10.00
N LEU A 487 -16.83 -4.32 10.79
CA LEU A 487 -18.00 -4.21 11.65
C LEU A 487 -17.61 -4.22 13.11
N ASP A 488 -18.20 -3.28 13.83
CA ASP A 488 -17.88 -2.99 15.20
C ASP A 488 -19.09 -3.02 16.11
N GLU A 489 -18.81 -3.30 17.38
CA GLU A 489 -19.72 -3.05 18.48
C GLU A 489 -19.06 -2.14 19.51
N PHE A 490 -19.74 -1.06 19.88
CA PHE A 490 -19.23 -0.05 20.81
C PHE A 490 -20.09 0.11 22.06
N THR A 491 -19.48 0.57 23.14
CA THR A 491 -20.18 1.00 24.37
C THR A 491 -20.33 2.52 24.40
N GLN A 492 -20.98 3.05 25.45
CA GLN A 492 -21.07 4.49 25.70
C GLN A 492 -19.70 5.16 25.89
N ASP A 493 -18.66 4.39 26.22
CA ASP A 493 -17.32 4.93 26.55
C ASP A 493 -16.58 5.49 25.33
N ILE A 494 -17.06 5.22 24.11
CA ILE A 494 -16.47 5.72 22.87
C ILE A 494 -16.85 7.18 22.55
N PHE A 495 -17.91 7.70 23.20
CA PHE A 495 -18.39 9.06 22.97
C PHE A 495 -17.52 10.12 23.66
N ARG A 496 -17.53 11.35 23.10
CA ARG A 496 -16.82 12.52 23.64
C ARG A 496 -17.61 13.34 24.64
#